data_AF-A0A8X6QC20-F1
#
_entry.id   AF-A0A8X6QC20-F1
#
_cell.length_a   1.000
_cell.length_b   1.000
_cell.length_c   1.000
_cell.angle_alpha   90.00
_cell.angle_beta   90.00
_cell.angle_gamma   90.00
#
_symmetry.space_group_name_H-M   'P 1'
#
loop_
_entity.id
_entity.type
_entity.pdbx_description
1 polymer ?
#
loop_
_entity_poly.entity_id
_entity_poly.type
_entity_poly.pdbx_seq_one_letter_code
_entity_poly.pdbx_strand_id
1 'polypeptide(L)'
;FACGENWHDPVKCNLLRKWQKKCDDDSETSNWIAANTKECPKCNATIEKDGGCNHMVCKNQNCKSDFCWVCLGPWEPHGSS
;
A
#
# COMPACT_ATOMS: atom_id res chain seq x y z
N PHE A 1 -8.06 -33.79 13.05
CA PHE A 1 -7.86 -32.45 13.64
C PHE A 1 -6.37 -32.24 13.92
N ALA A 2 -5.58 -31.81 12.94
CA ALA A 2 -4.12 -31.83 13.05
C ALA A 2 -3.49 -30.51 13.54
N CYS A 3 -4.26 -29.43 13.69
CA CYS A 3 -3.71 -28.16 14.16
C CYS A 3 -4.65 -27.28 15.01
N GLY A 4 -5.84 -27.76 15.41
CA GLY A 4 -6.76 -27.03 16.29
C GLY A 4 -7.47 -25.82 15.64
N GLU A 5 -7.05 -25.42 14.44
CA GLU A 5 -7.60 -24.31 13.67
C GLU A 5 -8.85 -24.69 12.86
N ASN A 6 -9.61 -23.67 12.46
CA ASN A 6 -10.78 -23.81 11.57
C ASN A 6 -10.42 -24.53 10.26
N TRP A 7 -11.41 -25.17 9.61
CA TRP A 7 -11.18 -25.86 8.33
C TRP A 7 -10.58 -24.92 7.28
N HIS A 8 -9.39 -25.26 6.79
CA HIS A 8 -8.57 -24.37 5.98
C HIS A 8 -8.00 -25.06 4.73
N ASP A 9 -8.71 -26.01 4.13
CA ASP A 9 -8.36 -26.59 2.82
C ASP A 9 -8.57 -25.55 1.70
N PRO A 10 -7.63 -25.36 0.75
CA PRO A 10 -6.46 -26.18 0.40
C PRO A 10 -5.15 -25.82 1.13
N VAL A 11 -5.18 -24.93 2.11
CA VAL A 11 -3.99 -24.41 2.80
C VAL A 11 -3.52 -25.40 3.87
N LYS A 12 -2.21 -25.70 3.89
CA LYS A 12 -1.61 -26.57 4.93
C LYS A 12 -1.54 -25.85 6.27
N CYS A 13 -1.74 -26.56 7.39
CA CYS A 13 -1.68 -26.00 8.75
C CYS A 13 -0.43 -25.12 9.02
N ASN A 14 0.73 -25.53 8.50
CA ASN A 14 1.99 -24.78 8.67
C ASN A 14 2.00 -23.42 7.95
N LEU A 15 1.31 -23.31 6.81
CA LEU A 15 1.16 -22.04 6.09
C LEU A 15 0.16 -21.14 6.81
N LEU A 16 -0.97 -21.69 7.27
CA LEU A 16 -1.95 -20.93 8.04
C LEU A 16 -1.31 -20.29 9.28
N ARG A 17 -0.56 -21.06 10.08
CA ARG A 17 0.13 -20.55 11.27
C ARG A 17 1.17 -19.47 10.95
N LYS A 18 1.88 -19.58 9.82
CA LYS A 18 2.80 -18.53 9.36
C LYS A 18 2.05 -17.26 8.96
N TRP A 19 0.89 -17.41 8.33
CA TRP A 19 0.07 -16.28 7.89
C TRP A 19 -0.57 -15.55 9.08
N GLN A 20 -1.10 -16.28 10.05
CA GLN A 20 -1.61 -15.72 11.31
C GLN A 20 -0.51 -15.00 12.09
N LYS A 21 0.67 -15.63 12.24
CA LYS A 21 1.81 -14.98 12.90
C LYS A 21 2.27 -13.73 12.14
N LYS A 22 2.26 -13.75 10.81
CA LYS A 22 2.56 -12.56 10.01
C LYS A 22 1.51 -11.47 10.21
N CYS A 23 0.23 -11.82 10.32
CA CYS A 23 -0.85 -10.86 10.55
C CYS A 23 -0.79 -10.25 11.97
N ASP A 24 -0.31 -11.01 12.96
CA ASP A 24 -0.07 -10.55 14.33
C ASP A 24 1.17 -9.64 14.42
N ASP A 25 2.21 -9.93 13.62
CA ASP A 25 3.45 -9.17 13.53
C ASP A 25 3.35 -7.95 12.58
N ASP A 26 2.35 -7.91 11.69
CA ASP A 26 1.97 -6.74 10.90
C ASP A 26 1.31 -5.74 11.85
N SER A 27 2.14 -5.11 12.70
CA SER A 27 1.76 -4.06 13.62
C SER A 27 0.82 -3.12 12.87
N GLU A 28 -0.40 -2.90 13.38
CA GLU A 28 -1.44 -2.08 12.71
C GLU A 28 -0.89 -0.73 12.25
N THR A 29 0.18 -0.29 12.91
CA THR A 29 1.01 0.85 12.54
C THR A 29 1.51 0.84 11.08
N SER A 30 2.11 -0.26 10.65
CA SER A 30 2.69 -0.41 9.31
C SER A 30 1.62 -0.47 8.23
N ASN A 31 0.47 -1.08 8.53
CA ASN A 31 -0.64 -1.20 7.60
C ASN A 31 -1.32 0.14 7.36
N TRP A 32 -1.55 0.95 8.41
CA TRP A 32 -2.08 2.30 8.21
C TRP A 32 -1.10 3.21 7.47
N ILE A 33 0.21 3.10 7.74
CA ILE A 33 1.23 3.86 7.02
C ILE A 33 1.22 3.46 5.55
N ALA A 34 1.22 2.17 5.21
CA ALA A 34 1.21 1.71 3.83
C ALA A 34 -0.11 2.04 3.09
N ALA A 35 -1.24 2.07 3.80
CA ALA A 35 -2.53 2.43 3.22
C ALA A 35 -2.66 3.94 2.96
N ASN A 36 -2.03 4.77 3.80
CA ASN A 36 -2.17 6.23 3.73
C ASN A 36 -0.94 6.94 3.17
N THR A 37 0.17 6.23 2.97
CA THR A 37 1.40 6.80 2.41
C THR A 37 1.88 5.99 1.20
N LYS A 38 2.33 6.68 0.16
CA LYS A 38 3.02 6.08 -0.99
C LYS A 38 4.30 6.84 -1.30
N GLU A 39 5.17 6.21 -2.05
CA GLU A 39 6.43 6.80 -2.48
C GLU A 39 6.26 7.56 -3.80
N CYS A 40 6.96 8.69 -3.93
CA CYS A 40 7.03 9.41 -5.19
C CYS A 40 7.77 8.59 -6.24
N PRO A 41 7.23 8.38 -7.46
CA PRO A 41 7.88 7.60 -8.52
C PRO A 41 9.19 8.21 -9.03
N LYS A 42 9.44 9.51 -8.76
CA LYS A 42 10.63 10.23 -9.24
C LYS A 42 11.73 10.38 -8.20
N CYS A 43 11.40 10.48 -6.92
CA CYS A 43 12.38 10.76 -5.86
C CYS A 43 12.25 9.87 -4.62
N ASN A 44 11.32 8.90 -4.63
CA ASN A 44 11.03 8.00 -3.51
C ASN A 44 10.68 8.69 -2.18
N ALA A 45 10.35 9.98 -2.20
CA ALA A 45 9.88 10.66 -1.01
C ALA A 45 8.52 10.09 -0.59
N THR A 46 8.36 9.79 0.70
CA THR A 46 7.09 9.36 1.29
C THR A 46 6.07 10.50 1.22
N ILE A 47 4.90 10.22 0.65
CA ILE A 47 3.81 11.17 0.47
C ILE A 47 2.55 10.59 1.11
N GLU A 48 1.92 11.38 1.99
CA GLU A 48 0.65 11.05 2.60
C GLU A 48 -0.53 11.47 1.70
N LYS A 49 -1.57 10.63 1.65
CA LYS A 49 -2.78 10.85 0.85
C LYS A 49 -3.61 12.00 1.42
N ASP A 50 -3.58 13.14 0.75
CA ASP A 50 -4.41 14.31 1.09
C ASP A 50 -5.84 14.16 0.50
N GLY A 51 -6.71 13.49 1.26
CA GLY A 51 -8.14 13.81 1.35
C GLY A 51 -9.11 13.53 0.18
N GLY A 52 -8.68 13.33 -1.07
CA GLY A 52 -9.66 12.98 -2.14
C GLY A 52 -9.26 13.18 -3.59
N CYS A 53 -8.17 13.87 -3.91
CA CYS A 53 -7.73 14.03 -5.29
C CYS A 53 -6.74 12.93 -5.68
N ASN A 54 -6.93 12.32 -6.85
CA ASN A 54 -5.96 11.38 -7.42
C ASN A 54 -4.75 12.13 -8.03
N HIS A 55 -4.86 13.43 -8.26
CA HIS A 55 -3.73 14.28 -8.64
C HIS A 55 -2.88 14.58 -7.41
N MET A 56 -1.68 14.03 -7.39
CA MET A 56 -0.71 14.29 -6.34
C MET A 56 0.45 15.11 -6.86
N VAL A 57 0.95 16.01 -6.02
CA VAL A 57 2.18 16.76 -6.29
C VAL A 57 3.19 16.41 -5.21
N CYS A 58 4.41 16.06 -5.63
CA CYS A 58 5.46 15.74 -4.69
C CYS A 58 5.79 16.95 -3.78
N LYS A 59 5.64 16.79 -2.46
CA LYS A 59 5.98 17.85 -1.46
C LYS A 59 7.48 18.13 -1.37
N ASN A 60 8.34 17.23 -1.90
CA ASN A 60 9.78 17.45 -1.95
C ASN A 60 10.11 18.62 -2.90
N GLN A 61 10.73 19.67 -2.35
CA GLN A 61 11.08 20.89 -3.07
C GLN A 61 12.03 20.65 -4.24
N ASN A 62 12.82 19.59 -4.21
CA ASN A 62 13.76 19.22 -5.28
C ASN A 62 13.10 18.38 -6.39
N CYS A 63 11.87 17.90 -6.19
CA CYS A 63 11.18 17.01 -7.12
C CYS A 63 9.98 17.71 -7.79
N LYS A 64 9.05 18.23 -6.97
CA LYS A 64 7.82 18.95 -7.34
C LYS A 64 7.04 18.35 -8.52
N SER A 65 7.19 17.05 -8.79
CA SER A 65 6.52 16.39 -9.90
C SER A 65 5.09 16.05 -9.53
N ASP A 66 4.19 16.31 -10.47
CA ASP A 66 2.82 15.84 -10.50
C ASP A 66 2.73 14.39 -10.97
N PHE A 67 1.89 13.60 -10.30
CA PHE A 67 1.66 12.19 -10.62
C PHE A 67 0.27 11.72 -10.15
N CYS A 68 -0.18 10.59 -10.67
CA CYS A 68 -1.46 10.01 -10.29
C CYS A 68 -1.29 9.02 -9.12
N TRP A 69 -2.09 9.19 -8.06
CA TRP A 69 -2.09 8.30 -6.89
C TRP A 69 -2.43 6.84 -7.22
N VAL A 70 -3.24 6.63 -8.26
CA VAL A 70 -3.74 5.31 -8.65
C VAL A 70 -2.68 4.54 -9.44
N CYS A 71 -2.16 5.13 -10.52
CA CYS A 71 -1.24 4.44 -11.42
C CYS A 71 0.24 4.71 -11.12
N LEU A 72 0.57 5.64 -10.21
CA LEU A 72 1.94 6.09 -9.91
C LEU A 72 2.71 6.60 -11.14
N GLY A 73 2.01 6.92 -12.23
CA GLY A 73 2.54 7.52 -13.44
C GLY A 73 2.49 9.05 -13.42
N PRO A 74 3.17 9.72 -14.37
CA PRO A 74 3.09 11.17 -14.52
C PRO A 74 1.62 11.62 -14.66
N TRP A 75 1.30 12.80 -14.12
CA TRP A 75 -0.05 13.33 -14.21
C TRP A 75 -0.30 13.89 -15.60
N GLU A 76 -0.65 13.00 -16.52
CA GLU A 76 -1.26 13.37 -17.79
C GLU A 76 -2.78 13.50 -17.58
N PRO A 77 -3.53 14.27 -18.39
CA PRO A 77 -4.98 14.35 -18.26
C PRO A 77 -5.60 12.96 -18.47
N HIS A 78 -5.86 12.26 -17.36
CA HIS A 78 -6.44 10.91 -17.28
C HIS A 78 -7.92 10.86 -17.70
N GLY A 79 -8.36 11.78 -18.57
CA GLY A 79 -9.75 11.97 -19.00
C GLY A 79 -9.87 12.62 -20.38
N SER A 80 -8.89 12.39 -21.27
CA SER A 80 -9.06 12.65 -22.70
C SER A 80 -9.57 11.37 -23.39
N SER A 81 -10.82 11.00 -23.10
CA SER A 81 -11.67 10.09 -23.88
C SER A 81 -13.13 10.33 -23.51
#